data_AF-A0AAV4Z053-F1
#
_entry.id   AF-A0AAV4Z053-F1
#
_cell.length_a   1.000
_cell.length_b   1.000
_cell.length_c   1.000
_cell.angle_alpha   90.00
_cell.angle_beta   90.00
_cell.angle_gamma   90.00
#
_symmetry.space_group_name_H-M   'P 1'
#
loop_
_entity.id
_entity.type
_entity.pdbx_description
1 polymer ?
#
loop_
_entity_poly.entity_id
_entity_poly.type
_entity_poly.pdbx_seq_one_letter_code
_entity_poly.pdbx_strand_id
1 'polypeptide(L)' 'MARRPRRNHSNDFKAKVALAAIKAEKTLTELSAEFDVHQNQIIDWKNRWCFKKYADYILTLI' A
#
# COMPACT_ATOMS: atom_id res chain seq x y z
N MET A 1 -26.14 15.32 5.40
CA MET A 1 -24.70 15.52 5.15
C MET A 1 -24.28 14.62 3.99
N ALA A 2 -23.92 15.18 2.84
CA ALA A 2 -23.41 14.40 1.72
C ALA A 2 -22.03 13.84 2.07
N ARG A 3 -21.87 12.51 2.09
CA ARG A 3 -20.56 11.88 2.36
C ARG A 3 -19.61 12.22 1.20
N ARG A 4 -18.40 12.70 1.52
CA ARG A 4 -17.37 12.94 0.50
C ARG A 4 -17.15 11.66 -0.32
N PRO A 5 -17.11 11.73 -1.66
CA PRO A 5 -16.81 10.58 -2.50
C PRO A 5 -15.49 9.95 -2.09
N ARG A 6 -15.47 8.63 -1.90
CA ARG A 6 -14.22 7.90 -1.63
C ARG A 6 -13.31 8.02 -2.85
N ARG A 7 -12.11 8.56 -2.68
CA ARG A 7 -11.05 8.52 -3.69
C ARG A 7 -10.66 7.05 -3.90
N ASN A 8 -10.99 6.51 -5.06
CA ASN A 8 -10.56 5.18 -5.45
C ASN A 8 -9.18 5.27 -6.11
N HIS A 9 -8.16 4.68 -5.47
CA HIS A 9 -6.83 4.56 -6.06
C HIS A 9 -6.73 3.26 -6.88
N SER A 10 -6.11 3.35 -8.07
CA SER A 10 -5.81 2.20 -8.93
C SER A 10 -4.91 1.18 -8.23
N ASN A 11 -5.00 -0.08 -8.63
CA ASN A 11 -4.21 -1.15 -8.04
C ASN A 11 -2.70 -0.94 -8.23
N ASP A 12 -2.26 -0.43 -9.39
CA ASP A 12 -0.85 -0.10 -9.65
C ASP A 12 -0.31 0.98 -8.72
N PHE A 13 -1.15 1.96 -8.38
CA PHE A 13 -0.76 3.01 -7.45
C PHE A 13 -0.54 2.45 -6.04
N LYS A 14 -1.48 1.63 -5.57
CA LYS A 14 -1.35 0.95 -4.26
C LYS A 14 -0.13 0.03 -4.22
N ALA A 15 0.17 -0.64 -5.33
CA ALA A 15 1.37 -1.46 -5.50
C ALA A 15 2.65 -0.66 -5.30
N LYS A 16 2.76 0.45 -6.01
CA LYS A 16 3.94 1.33 -5.99
C LYS A 16 4.18 1.88 -4.59
N VAL A 17 3.13 2.36 -3.93
CA VAL A 17 3.19 2.88 -2.56
C VAL A 17 3.53 1.77 -1.55
N ALA A 18 2.92 0.59 -1.68
CA ALA A 18 3.22 -0.54 -0.81
C ALA A 18 4.67 -1.03 -0.97
N LEU A 19 5.20 -1.08 -2.19
CA LEU A 19 6.60 -1.44 -2.44
C LEU A 19 7.57 -0.42 -1.83
N ALA A 20 7.30 0.88 -2.01
CA ALA A 20 8.11 1.93 -1.39
C ALA A 20 8.09 1.82 0.15
N ALA A 21 6.93 1.50 0.73
CA ALA A 21 6.79 1.28 2.17
C ALA A 21 7.47 0.00 2.67
N ILE A 22 7.50 -1.08 1.88
CA ILE A 22 8.20 -2.34 2.23
C ILE A 22 9.72 -2.14 2.19
N LYS A 23 10.23 -1.43 1.19
CA LYS A 23 11.67 -1.15 1.08
C LYS A 23 12.21 -0.20 2.15
N ALA A 24 11.33 0.47 2.90
CA ALA A 24 11.66 1.43 3.95
C ALA A 24 12.60 2.58 3.47
N GLU A 25 12.58 2.88 2.18
CA GLU A 25 13.40 3.97 1.59
C GLU A 25 12.95 5.36 2.06
N LYS A 26 11.67 5.50 2.45
CA LYS A 26 11.06 6.72 2.96
C LYS A 26 10.17 6.40 4.16
N THR A 27 10.06 7.32 5.09
CA THR A 27 9.17 7.17 6.24
C THR A 27 7.70 7.19 5.79
N LEU A 28 6.80 6.58 6.58
CA LEU A 28 5.37 6.58 6.29
C LEU A 28 4.80 8.01 6.21
N THR A 29 5.38 8.94 6.95
CA THR A 29 5.01 10.36 6.98
C THR A 29 5.39 11.08 5.68
N GLU A 30 6.59 10.82 5.16
CA GLU A 30 7.03 11.38 3.87
C GLU A 30 6.23 10.80 2.71
N LEU A 31 5.98 9.48 2.72
CA LEU A 31 5.12 8.84 1.72
C LEU A 31 3.69 9.38 1.78
N SER A 32 3.19 9.67 2.98
CA SER A 32 1.87 10.27 3.16
C SER A 32 1.79 11.66 2.52
N ALA A 33 2.83 12.48 2.70
CA ALA A 33 2.92 13.80 2.11
C ALA A 33 3.12 13.77 0.58
N GLU A 34 3.97 12.87 0.07
CA GLU A 34 4.28 12.76 -1.36
C GLU A 34 3.09 12.25 -2.19
N PHE A 35 2.36 11.27 -1.65
CA PHE A 35 1.26 10.62 -2.35
C PHE A 35 -0.12 11.17 -1.97
N ASP A 36 -0.21 12.10 -1.02
CA ASP A 36 -1.46 12.62 -0.45
C ASP A 36 -2.39 11.49 0.07
N VAL A 37 -1.77 10.47 0.69
CA VAL A 37 -2.44 9.28 1.22
C VAL A 37 -2.24 9.21 2.72
N HIS A 38 -3.29 8.90 3.48
CA HIS A 38 -3.18 8.74 4.92
C HIS A 38 -2.33 7.51 5.31
N GLN A 39 -1.47 7.64 6.33
CA GLN A 39 -0.55 6.60 6.80
C GLN A 39 -1.23 5.23 7.04
N ASN A 40 -2.39 5.21 7.72
CA ASN A 40 -3.17 3.97 7.91
C ASN A 40 -3.48 3.23 6.60
N GLN A 41 -3.80 3.94 5.51
CA GLN A 41 -4.06 3.31 4.21
C GLN A 41 -2.79 2.68 3.63
N ILE A 42 -1.64 3.34 3.82
CA ILE A 42 -0.35 2.82 3.40
C ILE A 42 -0.02 1.53 4.15
N ILE A 43 -0.30 1.47 5.45
CA ILE A 43 -0.11 0.28 6.28
C ILE A 43 -0.99 -0.87 5.81
N ASP A 44 -2.28 -0.61 5.55
CA ASP A 44 -3.22 -1.60 5.04
C ASP A 44 -2.77 -2.16 3.68
N TRP A 45 -2.31 -1.30 2.78
CA TRP A 45 -1.82 -1.71 1.46
C TRP A 45 -0.52 -2.49 1.59
N LYS A 46 0.41 -2.07 2.45
CA LYS A 46 1.65 -2.79 2.75
C LYS A 46 1.36 -4.21 3.21
N ASN A 47 0.46 -4.37 4.18
CA ASN A 47 0.10 -5.68 4.74
C ASN A 47 -0.56 -6.58 3.70
N ARG A 48 -1.50 -6.03 2.91
CA ARG A 48 -2.18 -6.79 1.85
C ARG A 48 -1.21 -7.22 0.74
N TRP A 49 -0.27 -6.37 0.35
CA TRP A 49 0.77 -6.70 -0.64
C TRP A 49 1.79 -7.72 -0.12
N CYS A 50 2.22 -7.60 1.13
CA CYS A 50 3.11 -8.57 1.77
C CYS A 50 2.48 -9.97 1.82
N PHE A 51 1.21 -10.06 2.23
CA PHE A 51 0.47 -11.32 2.25
C PHE A 51 0.36 -11.96 0.86
N LYS A 52 0.07 -11.15 -0.19
CA LYS A 52 0.02 -11.63 -1.58
C LYS A 52 1.35 -12.24 -2.00
N LYS A 53 2.48 -11.55 -1.74
CA LYS A 53 3.83 -12.02 -2.04
C LYS A 53 4.18 -13.31 -1.30
N TYR A 54 3.79 -13.42 -0.03
CA TYR A 54 4.01 -14.62 0.78
C TYR A 54 3.18 -15.81 0.26
N ALA A 55 1.93 -15.58 -0.12
CA ALA A 55 1.08 -16.61 -0.72
C ALA A 55 1.62 -17.08 -2.08
N ASP A 56 2.06 -16.15 -2.93
CA ASP A 56 2.68 -16.49 -4.22
C ASP A 56 4.00 -17.24 -4.01
N TYR A 57 4.81 -16.87 -3.00
CA TYR A 57 6.07 -17.55 -2.64
C TYR A 57 5.84 -18.98 -2.12
N ILE A 58 4.84 -19.18 -1.25
CA ILE A 58 4.45 -20.51 -0.76
C ILE A 58 3.95 -21.38 -1.91
N LEU A 59 3.15 -20.83 -2.82
CA LEU A 59 2.64 -21.58 -3.98
C LEU A 59 3.72 -21.99 -4.98
N THR A 60 4.84 -21.25 -5.06
CA THR A 60 6.00 -21.64 -5.88
C THR A 60 6.93 -22.66 -5.24
N LEU A 61 6.78 -22.95 -3.94
CA LEU A 61 7.67 -23.79 -3.15
C LEU A 61 7.10 -25.20 -2.84
N ILE A 62 5.94 -25.53 -3.41
CA ILE A 62 5.26 -26.83 -3.33
C ILE A 62 5.23 -27.43 -4.75
#